data_AF-A0A3D5IGF7-F1
#
_entry.id   AF-A0A3D5IGF7-F1
#
_cell.length_a   1.000
_cell.length_b   1.000
_cell.length_c   1.000
_cell.angle_alpha   90.00
_cell.angle_beta   90.00
_cell.angle_gamma   90.00
#
_symmetry.space_group_name_H-M   'P 1'
#
loop_
_entity.id
_entity.type
_entity.pdbx_description
1 polymer ?
#
loop_
_entity_poly.entity_id
_entity_poly.type
_entity_poly.pdbx_seq_one_letter_code
_entity_poly.pdbx_strand_id
1 'polypeptide(L)'
;MGKQISKYEYQKHGSCGLMKPIIFCGHNKELEKNAIALNVGIAGKLINAEPSRRSFKLPSIINTIIAEIPENSAIKDFDVLFNPDYQIDVLQLLIAACKKKEFAILWPGTYSDGKLMYAETGYSDFKIYDLDKYDVTCIV
;
A
#
# COMPACT_ATOMS: atom_id res chain seq x y z
N MET A 1 2.82 8.64 -14.77
CA MET A 1 3.67 9.33 -13.76
C MET A 1 2.77 9.73 -12.62
N GLY A 2 3.14 9.35 -11.40
CA GLY A 2 2.31 9.54 -10.21
C GLY A 2 2.07 11.01 -9.88
N LYS A 3 1.04 11.28 -9.08
CA LYS A 3 0.60 12.65 -8.75
C LYS A 3 0.60 12.86 -7.25
N GLN A 4 1.02 14.03 -6.82
CA GLN A 4 0.84 14.52 -5.46
C GLN A 4 -0.33 15.51 -5.44
N ILE A 5 -1.22 15.37 -4.47
CA ILE A 5 -2.34 16.28 -4.23
C ILE A 5 -2.39 16.61 -2.74
N SER A 6 -2.73 17.84 -2.39
CA SER A 6 -2.88 18.23 -0.99
C SER A 6 -4.18 17.66 -0.40
N LYS A 7 -4.20 17.43 0.92
CA LYS A 7 -5.43 17.06 1.64
C LYS A 7 -6.60 18.01 1.37
N TYR A 8 -6.35 19.31 1.25
CA TYR A 8 -7.37 20.32 0.96
C TYR A 8 -8.02 20.11 -0.42
N GLU A 9 -7.19 19.95 -1.46
CA GLU A 9 -7.69 19.72 -2.83
C GLU A 9 -8.48 18.40 -2.92
N TYR A 10 -8.00 17.36 -2.22
CA TYR A 10 -8.71 16.09 -2.14
C TYR A 10 -10.07 16.20 -1.44
N GLN A 11 -10.17 16.97 -0.34
CA GLN A 11 -11.44 17.20 0.36
C GLN A 11 -12.45 17.95 -0.52
N LYS A 12 -11.97 18.88 -1.35
CA LYS A 12 -12.81 19.71 -2.21
C LYS A 12 -13.30 18.98 -3.47
N HIS A 13 -12.43 18.18 -4.09
CA HIS A 13 -12.70 17.55 -5.39
C HIS A 13 -12.96 16.04 -5.31
N GLY A 14 -12.69 15.42 -4.16
CA GLY A 14 -12.83 13.99 -3.95
C GLY A 14 -11.83 13.16 -4.75
N SER A 15 -12.19 11.90 -5.00
CA SER A 15 -11.36 10.92 -5.70
C SER A 15 -11.60 10.86 -7.22
N CYS A 16 -12.50 11.68 -7.75
CA CYS A 16 -12.92 11.64 -9.15
C CYS A 16 -11.75 12.03 -10.08
N GLY A 17 -11.47 11.19 -11.09
CA GLY A 17 -10.39 11.43 -12.06
C GLY A 17 -8.97 11.25 -11.53
N LEU A 18 -8.80 10.79 -10.28
CA LEU A 18 -7.49 10.49 -9.71
C LEU A 18 -6.98 9.12 -10.13
N MET A 19 -5.66 8.99 -10.28
CA MET A 19 -5.02 7.70 -10.53
C MET A 19 -5.12 6.82 -9.28
N LYS A 20 -5.31 5.52 -9.49
CA LYS A 20 -5.48 4.53 -8.43
C LYS A 20 -4.25 3.61 -8.33
N PRO A 21 -3.85 3.18 -7.13
CA PRO A 21 -4.44 3.51 -5.82
C PRO A 21 -4.22 4.96 -5.40
N ILE A 22 -5.14 5.43 -4.55
CA ILE A 22 -4.97 6.66 -3.77
C ILE A 22 -4.25 6.29 -2.48
N ILE A 23 -3.15 6.98 -2.20
CA ILE A 23 -2.24 6.72 -1.08
C ILE A 23 -2.30 7.92 -0.14
N PHE A 24 -2.87 7.74 1.03
CA PHE A 24 -2.89 8.74 2.08
C PHE A 24 -1.56 8.71 2.84
N CYS A 25 -0.87 9.84 2.83
CA CYS A 25 0.43 10.03 3.48
C CYS A 25 0.26 10.81 4.79
N GLY A 26 0.91 10.30 5.84
CA GLY A 26 0.83 10.86 7.18
C GLY A 26 -0.45 10.50 7.93
N HIS A 27 -0.57 11.03 9.14
CA HIS A 27 -1.60 10.60 10.08
C HIS A 27 -2.98 11.16 9.78
N ASN A 28 -3.97 10.27 9.78
CA ASN A 28 -5.39 10.62 9.75
C ASN A 28 -6.17 9.64 10.63
N LYS A 29 -6.47 10.06 11.86
CA LYS A 29 -7.11 9.21 12.88
C LYS A 29 -8.42 8.59 12.44
N GLU A 30 -9.23 9.32 11.67
CA GLU A 30 -10.54 8.82 11.22
C GLU A 30 -10.36 7.73 10.15
N LEU A 31 -9.46 7.97 9.19
CA LEU A 31 -9.16 6.99 8.14
C LEU A 31 -8.46 5.76 8.73
N GLU A 32 -7.54 5.94 9.68
CA GLU A 32 -6.85 4.86 10.40
C GLU A 32 -7.80 3.98 11.22
N LYS A 33 -8.87 4.54 11.79
CA LYS A 33 -9.86 3.79 12.57
C LYS A 33 -10.70 2.87 11.70
N ASN A 34 -11.04 3.31 10.48
CA ASN A 34 -11.90 2.59 9.56
C ASN A 34 -11.12 1.72 8.56
N ALA A 35 -9.81 1.90 8.46
CA ALA A 35 -8.96 1.11 7.56
C ALA A 35 -8.75 -0.32 8.05
N ILE A 36 -8.62 -1.23 7.09
CA ILE A 36 -8.51 -2.66 7.30
C ILE A 36 -7.04 -3.04 7.41
N ALA A 37 -6.66 -3.58 8.57
CA ALA A 37 -5.32 -4.09 8.82
C ALA A 37 -5.09 -5.41 8.06
N LEU A 38 -4.03 -5.51 7.26
CA LEU A 38 -3.77 -6.69 6.44
C LEU A 38 -2.75 -7.66 7.05
N ASN A 39 -1.90 -7.21 7.97
CA ASN A 39 -0.75 -7.94 8.51
C ASN A 39 -1.15 -9.32 9.04
N VAL A 40 -2.22 -9.39 9.82
CA VAL A 40 -2.73 -10.66 10.40
C VAL A 40 -3.20 -11.62 9.30
N GLY A 41 -3.96 -11.12 8.32
CA GLY A 41 -4.48 -11.93 7.22
C GLY A 41 -3.37 -12.45 6.30
N ILE A 42 -2.37 -11.63 6.02
CA ILE A 42 -1.19 -12.00 5.22
C ILE A 42 -0.34 -13.01 5.97
N ALA A 43 0.04 -12.71 7.22
CA ALA A 43 0.87 -13.59 8.04
C ALA A 43 0.23 -14.97 8.23
N GLY A 44 -1.08 -15.02 8.51
CA GLY A 44 -1.82 -16.28 8.63
C GLY A 44 -1.77 -17.14 7.36
N LYS A 45 -1.91 -16.53 6.18
CA LYS A 45 -1.82 -17.25 4.89
C LYS A 45 -0.37 -17.64 4.53
N LEU A 46 0.63 -16.92 5.05
CA LEU A 46 2.06 -17.22 4.83
C LEU A 46 2.63 -18.33 5.74
N ILE A 47 2.04 -18.58 6.92
CA ILE A 47 2.47 -19.66 7.82
C ILE A 47 2.47 -21.02 7.10
N ASN A 48 1.47 -21.25 6.24
CA ASN A 48 1.30 -22.48 5.48
C ASN A 48 2.15 -22.52 4.18
N ALA A 49 3.04 -21.55 3.98
CA ALA A 49 3.91 -21.47 2.82
C ALA A 49 5.38 -21.68 3.21
N GLU A 50 6.00 -22.65 2.55
CA GLU A 50 7.45 -22.84 2.49
C GLU A 50 8.14 -21.48 2.23
N PRO A 51 9.16 -21.09 3.03
CA PRO A 51 9.84 -19.79 2.92
C PRO A 51 10.26 -19.45 1.49
N SER A 52 10.83 -20.43 0.76
CA SER A 52 11.28 -20.29 -0.63
C SER A 52 10.16 -19.99 -1.64
N ARG A 53 8.89 -20.26 -1.27
CA ARG A 53 7.72 -20.07 -2.12
C ARG A 53 6.86 -18.88 -1.71
N ARG A 54 7.21 -18.19 -0.62
CA ARG A 54 6.41 -17.07 -0.09
C ARG A 54 6.29 -15.93 -1.09
N SER A 55 7.40 -15.49 -1.68
CA SER A 55 7.42 -14.42 -2.69
C SER A 55 6.49 -14.72 -3.88
N PHE A 56 6.47 -15.97 -4.34
CA PHE A 56 5.60 -16.41 -5.44
C PHE A 56 4.12 -16.45 -5.05
N LYS A 57 3.81 -16.79 -3.79
CA LYS A 57 2.42 -16.86 -3.30
C LYS A 57 1.84 -15.51 -2.91
N LEU A 58 2.69 -14.52 -2.54
CA LEU A 58 2.26 -13.20 -2.07
C LEU A 58 1.25 -12.51 -3.01
N PRO A 59 1.47 -12.45 -4.35
CA PRO A 59 0.48 -11.90 -5.26
C PRO A 59 -0.90 -12.56 -5.16
N SER A 60 -0.95 -13.89 -5.05
CA SER A 60 -2.22 -14.60 -4.90
C SER A 60 -2.86 -14.32 -3.55
N ILE A 61 -2.07 -14.34 -2.47
CA ILE A 61 -2.53 -14.09 -1.10
C ILE A 61 -3.16 -12.69 -0.99
N ILE A 62 -2.47 -11.66 -1.51
CA ILE A 62 -2.97 -10.29 -1.51
C ILE A 62 -4.25 -10.17 -2.33
N ASN A 63 -4.30 -10.74 -3.53
CA ASN A 63 -5.51 -10.70 -4.33
C ASN A 63 -6.71 -11.35 -3.63
N THR A 64 -6.51 -12.47 -2.92
CA THR A 64 -7.56 -13.11 -2.14
C THR A 64 -8.03 -12.21 -0.98
N ILE A 65 -7.12 -11.63 -0.21
CA ILE A 65 -7.47 -10.76 0.92
C ILE A 65 -8.22 -9.52 0.42
N ILE A 66 -7.72 -8.86 -0.64
CA ILE A 66 -8.36 -7.69 -1.22
C ILE A 66 -9.73 -8.05 -1.81
N ALA A 67 -9.92 -9.23 -2.41
CA ALA A 67 -11.23 -9.65 -2.89
C ALA A 67 -12.28 -9.74 -1.76
N GLU A 68 -11.87 -9.99 -0.53
CA GLU A 68 -12.75 -10.16 0.65
C GLU A 68 -13.09 -8.85 1.37
N ILE A 69 -12.32 -7.76 1.20
CA ILE A 69 -12.60 -6.50 1.90
C ILE A 69 -13.86 -5.78 1.34
N PRO A 70 -14.59 -4.97 2.11
CA PRO A 70 -15.69 -4.16 1.56
C PRO A 70 -15.23 -3.19 0.45
N GLU A 71 -16.14 -2.80 -0.45
CA GLU A 71 -15.84 -1.76 -1.44
C GLU A 71 -15.51 -0.42 -0.77
N ASN A 72 -14.72 0.42 -1.45
CA ASN A 72 -14.28 1.73 -0.97
C ASN A 72 -13.51 1.69 0.36
N SER A 73 -12.96 0.52 0.74
CA SER A 73 -12.14 0.38 1.93
C SER A 73 -10.76 1.03 1.75
N ALA A 74 -10.20 1.48 2.86
CA ALA A 74 -8.77 1.77 2.98
C ALA A 74 -8.06 0.58 3.64
N ILE A 75 -6.83 0.28 3.23
CA ILE A 75 -5.98 -0.73 3.85
C ILE A 75 -4.85 -0.07 4.66
N LYS A 76 -4.43 -0.76 5.72
CA LYS A 76 -3.28 -0.38 6.56
C LYS A 76 -2.56 -1.62 7.07
N ASP A 77 -1.49 -1.42 7.83
CA ASP A 77 -0.75 -2.46 8.54
C ASP A 77 -0.41 -3.61 7.59
N PHE A 78 0.47 -3.38 6.62
CA PHE A 78 0.94 -4.39 5.66
C PHE A 78 2.47 -4.51 5.64
N ASP A 79 3.10 -4.07 6.74
CA ASP A 79 4.54 -4.12 7.05
C ASP A 79 5.19 -5.47 6.76
N VAL A 80 4.44 -6.57 6.96
CA VAL A 80 4.94 -7.92 6.67
C VAL A 80 5.41 -8.07 5.22
N LEU A 81 4.87 -7.30 4.28
CA LEU A 81 5.27 -7.32 2.87
C LEU A 81 6.67 -6.76 2.63
N PHE A 82 7.20 -5.95 3.53
CA PHE A 82 8.53 -5.35 3.41
C PHE A 82 9.65 -6.26 3.90
N ASN A 83 9.34 -7.50 4.30
CA ASN A 83 10.36 -8.49 4.64
C ASN A 83 11.39 -8.61 3.48
N PRO A 84 12.69 -8.33 3.73
CA PRO A 84 13.73 -8.33 2.71
C PRO A 84 13.87 -9.67 1.98
N ASP A 85 13.57 -10.79 2.66
CA ASP A 85 13.64 -12.14 2.09
C ASP A 85 12.64 -12.34 0.96
N TYR A 86 11.57 -11.53 0.92
CA TYR A 86 10.54 -11.65 -0.11
C TYR A 86 11.01 -11.08 -1.45
N GLN A 87 11.93 -10.12 -1.44
CA GLN A 87 12.48 -9.48 -2.65
C GLN A 87 11.39 -9.00 -3.64
N ILE A 88 10.29 -8.45 -3.12
CA ILE A 88 9.17 -7.93 -3.92
C ILE A 88 9.15 -6.41 -3.94
N ASP A 89 8.60 -5.85 -5.02
CA ASP A 89 8.15 -4.47 -5.04
C ASP A 89 6.73 -4.38 -4.44
N VAL A 90 6.66 -3.99 -3.18
CA VAL A 90 5.40 -3.88 -2.41
C VAL A 90 4.43 -2.90 -3.06
N LEU A 91 4.91 -1.74 -3.52
CA LEU A 91 4.05 -0.73 -4.13
C LEU A 91 3.47 -1.25 -5.45
N GLN A 92 4.31 -1.86 -6.29
CA GLN A 92 3.85 -2.47 -7.54
C GLN A 92 2.84 -3.61 -7.31
N LEU A 93 3.05 -4.41 -6.28
CA LEU A 93 2.12 -5.47 -5.88
C LEU A 93 0.75 -4.88 -5.49
N LEU A 94 0.72 -3.81 -4.69
CA LEU A 94 -0.52 -3.15 -4.29
C LEU A 94 -1.21 -2.44 -5.46
N ILE A 95 -0.46 -1.83 -6.38
CA ILE A 95 -0.99 -1.26 -7.62
C ILE A 95 -1.69 -2.35 -8.46
N ALA A 96 -1.03 -3.49 -8.64
CA ALA A 96 -1.59 -4.61 -9.39
C ALA A 96 -2.87 -5.16 -8.73
N ALA A 97 -2.93 -5.21 -7.40
CA ALA A 97 -4.13 -5.61 -6.68
C ALA A 97 -5.26 -4.57 -6.83
N CYS A 98 -4.92 -3.27 -6.77
CA CYS A 98 -5.89 -2.18 -6.91
C CYS A 98 -6.55 -2.14 -8.30
N LYS A 99 -5.87 -2.65 -9.34
CA LYS A 99 -6.46 -2.82 -10.68
C LYS A 99 -7.58 -3.86 -10.73
N LYS A 100 -7.58 -4.83 -9.82
CA LYS A 100 -8.63 -5.87 -9.75
C LYS A 100 -9.82 -5.44 -8.90
N LYS A 101 -9.55 -4.65 -7.85
CA LYS A 101 -10.55 -4.10 -6.97
C LYS A 101 -10.01 -2.84 -6.32
N GLU A 102 -10.76 -1.75 -6.41
CA GLU A 102 -10.31 -0.46 -5.91
C GLU A 102 -10.28 -0.43 -4.37
N PHE A 103 -9.22 0.14 -3.83
CA PHE A 103 -9.06 0.48 -2.42
C PHE A 103 -8.11 1.66 -2.27
N ALA A 104 -8.17 2.32 -1.11
CA ALA A 104 -7.17 3.32 -0.72
C ALA A 104 -6.09 2.70 0.16
N ILE A 105 -4.92 3.32 0.21
CA ILE A 105 -3.78 2.86 1.01
C ILE A 105 -3.48 3.93 2.07
N LEU A 106 -3.41 3.53 3.34
CA LEU A 106 -2.69 4.29 4.35
C LEU A 106 -1.23 3.89 4.29
N TRP A 107 -0.37 4.81 3.88
CA TRP A 107 1.05 4.52 3.79
C TRP A 107 1.67 4.43 5.20
N PRO A 108 2.33 3.32 5.55
CA PRO A 108 2.89 3.14 6.89
C PRO A 108 4.17 3.94 7.14
N GLY A 109 4.79 4.47 6.09
CA GLY A 109 5.99 5.30 6.20
C GLY A 109 5.72 6.78 5.92
N THR A 110 6.72 7.46 5.38
CA THR A 110 6.69 8.90 5.12
C THR A 110 6.67 9.22 3.63
N TYR A 111 6.30 10.45 3.32
CA TYR A 111 6.39 11.01 1.98
C TYR A 111 7.27 12.26 2.01
N SER A 112 8.25 12.36 1.12
CA SER A 112 9.07 13.56 0.94
C SER A 112 9.55 13.66 -0.51
N ASP A 113 9.54 14.86 -1.09
CA ASP A 113 10.17 15.17 -2.37
C ASP A 113 9.86 14.18 -3.50
N GLY A 114 8.57 13.89 -3.71
CA GLY A 114 8.12 12.97 -4.74
C GLY A 114 8.33 11.49 -4.42
N LYS A 115 8.72 11.13 -3.19
CA LYS A 115 9.09 9.77 -2.82
C LYS A 115 8.30 9.26 -1.63
N LEU A 116 7.78 8.04 -1.75
CA LEU A 116 7.28 7.27 -0.61
C LEU A 116 8.44 6.49 0.00
N MET A 117 8.65 6.66 1.29
CA MET A 117 9.70 5.99 2.05
C MET A 117 9.07 5.05 3.06
N TYR A 118 9.67 3.88 3.24
CA TYR A 118 9.31 2.91 4.27
C TYR A 118 10.54 2.55 5.10
N ALA A 119 10.33 2.42 6.41
CA ALA A 119 11.36 2.26 7.45
C ALA A 119 12.40 3.40 7.47
N GLU A 120 13.31 3.34 8.44
CA GLU A 120 14.41 4.29 8.55
C GLU A 120 15.62 3.84 7.71
N THR A 121 16.44 4.79 7.28
CA THR A 121 17.68 4.48 6.56
C THR A 121 18.63 3.67 7.45
N GLY A 122 19.14 2.56 6.91
CA GLY A 122 20.04 1.65 7.63
C GLY A 122 19.40 0.32 8.02
N TYR A 123 18.07 0.21 7.96
CA TYR A 123 17.37 -1.06 8.10
C TYR A 123 17.29 -1.82 6.77
N SER A 124 17.30 -3.16 6.84
CA SER A 124 17.28 -4.02 5.65
C SER A 124 15.97 -3.96 4.86
N ASP A 125 14.88 -3.59 5.52
CA ASP A 125 13.55 -3.38 4.95
C ASP A 125 13.33 -1.95 4.45
N PHE A 126 14.33 -1.07 4.55
CA PHE A 126 14.25 0.28 4.01
C PHE A 126 13.95 0.28 2.51
N LYS A 127 12.89 1.00 2.11
CA LYS A 127 12.49 1.17 0.70
C LYS A 127 12.20 2.62 0.39
N ILE A 128 12.55 3.01 -0.83
CA ILE A 128 12.19 4.30 -1.43
C ILE A 128 11.52 4.02 -2.76
N TYR A 129 10.33 4.60 -2.95
CA TYR A 129 9.57 4.54 -4.18
C TYR A 129 9.47 5.93 -4.79
N ASP A 130 10.05 6.09 -5.97
CA ASP A 130 9.99 7.31 -6.76
C ASP A 130 8.65 7.38 -7.49
N LEU A 131 7.81 8.36 -7.13
CA LEU A 131 6.43 8.47 -7.61
C LEU A 131 6.33 8.59 -9.13
N ASP A 132 7.36 9.11 -9.81
CA ASP A 132 7.37 9.22 -11.27
C ASP A 132 7.34 7.85 -11.97
N LYS A 133 7.77 6.79 -11.27
CA LYS A 133 7.81 5.40 -11.78
C LYS A 133 6.50 4.64 -11.60
N TYR A 134 5.52 5.21 -10.89
CA TYR A 134 4.29 4.52 -10.52
C TYR A 134 3.06 5.36 -10.84
N ASP A 135 2.01 4.73 -11.37
CA ASP A 135 0.75 5.42 -11.68
C ASP A 135 -0.17 5.43 -10.44
N VAL A 136 0.17 6.27 -9.46
CA VAL A 136 -0.58 6.40 -8.20
C VAL A 136 -0.81 7.85 -7.82
N THR A 137 -1.78 8.12 -6.95
CA THR A 137 -2.00 9.46 -6.40
C THR A 137 -1.68 9.48 -4.91
N CYS A 138 -0.73 10.31 -4.48
CA CYS A 138 -0.42 10.53 -3.06
C CYS A 138 -1.15 11.76 -2.54
N ILE A 139 -1.85 11.60 -1.42
CA ILE A 139 -2.52 12.68 -0.68
C ILE A 139 -1.63 13.05 0.50
N VAL A 140 -1.09 14.26 0.52
CA VAL A 140 -0.13 14.75 1.53
C VAL A 140 -0.71 15.87 2.39
#